data_AF-A0A1B9XXI4-F1
#
_entry.id   AF-A0A1B9XXI4-F1
#
_cell.length_a   1.000
_cell.length_b   1.000
_cell.length_c   1.000
_cell.angle_alpha   90.00
_cell.angle_beta   90.00
_cell.angle_gamma   90.00
#
_symmetry.space_group_name_H-M   'P 1'
#
loop_
_entity.id
_entity.type
_entity.pdbx_description
1 polymer ?
#
loop_
_entity_poly.entity_id
_entity_poly.type
_entity_poly.pdbx_seq_one_letter_code
_entity_poly.pdbx_strand_id
1 'polypeptide(L)'
;MKFGKVPNPELIDFTLAKTHQKTVKLLSSFNKVDTPNIYVGCAKWNKADLKGFYPKGTKDELGYYSKQFNSIELNATFYRQYSAEQFEKWQLKTSKGFKFFPKLNQDISHFKRLQGVQDSVNLFLDNAVHLQEKLGTIFLQMHEGFNSSNFDSLQNFVISWPKEIKLAIEVRNENWFNNLTVFNEYTQLLEENNITNIIVDTAGRHDMLH
;
A
#
# COMPACT_ATOMS: atom_id res chain seq x y z
N MET A 1 -6.94 -17.65 3.18
CA MET A 1 -8.28 -17.09 2.92
C MET A 1 -8.20 -16.06 1.80
N LYS A 2 -9.26 -15.89 0.99
CA LYS A 2 -9.34 -14.76 0.04
C LYS A 2 -10.03 -13.61 0.78
N PHE A 3 -9.25 -12.68 1.33
CA PHE A 3 -9.76 -11.52 2.05
C PHE A 3 -10.86 -10.81 1.24
N GLY A 4 -11.99 -10.49 1.89
CA GLY A 4 -13.12 -9.80 1.25
C GLY A 4 -13.92 -10.61 0.23
N LYS A 5 -13.61 -11.90 0.00
CA LYS A 5 -14.38 -12.74 -0.93
C LYS A 5 -15.70 -13.17 -0.30
N VAL A 6 -16.80 -12.90 -0.99
CA VAL A 6 -18.16 -13.36 -0.65
C VAL A 6 -18.65 -14.40 -1.67
N PRO A 7 -19.60 -15.28 -1.32
CA PRO A 7 -20.17 -16.25 -2.24
C PRO A 7 -21.01 -15.60 -3.35
N ASN A 8 -21.80 -14.57 -3.00
CA ASN A 8 -22.79 -13.92 -3.88
C ASN A 8 -22.54 -12.40 -3.93
N PRO A 9 -21.48 -11.93 -4.63
CA PRO A 9 -21.13 -10.51 -4.70
C PRO A 9 -22.23 -9.63 -5.33
N GLU A 10 -23.07 -10.19 -6.19
CA GLU A 10 -24.20 -9.51 -6.83
C GLU A 10 -25.30 -9.06 -5.85
N LEU A 11 -25.30 -9.60 -4.63
CA LEU A 11 -26.25 -9.22 -3.58
C LEU A 11 -25.73 -8.11 -2.66
N ILE A 12 -24.50 -7.64 -2.89
CA ILE A 12 -23.87 -6.60 -2.07
C ILE A 12 -24.30 -5.22 -2.55
N ASP A 13 -24.61 -4.33 -1.60
CA ASP A 13 -24.83 -2.91 -1.88
C ASP A 13 -23.48 -2.21 -2.09
N PHE A 14 -23.20 -1.83 -3.33
CA PHE A 14 -22.00 -1.08 -3.73
C PHE A 14 -22.18 0.44 -3.66
N THR A 15 -23.25 0.93 -3.04
CA THR A 15 -23.43 2.36 -2.81
C THR A 15 -22.28 2.89 -1.96
N LEU A 16 -21.59 3.91 -2.47
CA LEU A 16 -20.49 4.54 -1.74
C LEU A 16 -21.00 5.17 -0.44
N ALA A 17 -20.22 5.00 0.63
CA ALA A 17 -20.50 5.66 1.90
C ALA A 17 -20.46 7.19 1.73
N LYS A 18 -21.21 7.90 2.59
CA LYS A 18 -21.15 9.36 2.62
C LYS A 18 -19.74 9.80 2.98
N THR A 19 -19.19 10.75 2.23
CA THR A 19 -17.88 11.33 2.51
C THR A 19 -17.83 11.89 3.93
N HIS A 20 -16.82 11.48 4.69
CA HIS A 20 -16.65 11.94 6.06
C HIS A 20 -16.31 13.44 6.13
N GLN A 21 -16.86 14.16 7.12
CA GLN A 21 -16.63 15.61 7.23
C GLN A 21 -15.15 15.97 7.42
N LYS A 22 -14.35 15.11 8.08
CA LYS A 22 -12.90 15.31 8.18
C LYS A 22 -12.23 15.28 6.81
N THR A 23 -12.63 14.38 5.91
CA THR A 23 -12.11 14.32 4.54
C THR A 23 -12.38 15.62 3.79
N VAL A 24 -13.60 16.16 3.91
CA VAL A 24 -13.94 17.45 3.30
C VAL A 24 -13.09 18.58 3.88
N LYS A 25 -12.94 18.65 5.21
CA LYS A 25 -12.11 19.66 5.88
C LYS A 25 -10.64 19.57 5.47
N LEU A 26 -10.09 18.36 5.43
CA LEU A 26 -8.72 18.09 5.03
C LEU A 26 -8.50 18.50 3.56
N LEU A 27 -9.31 18.01 2.63
CA LEU A 27 -9.14 18.35 1.21
C LEU A 27 -9.35 19.85 0.94
N SER A 28 -10.22 20.52 1.71
CA SER A 28 -10.42 21.97 1.58
C SER A 28 -9.23 22.80 2.09
N SER A 29 -8.31 22.22 2.86
CA SER A 29 -7.09 22.93 3.30
C SER A 29 -5.99 22.95 2.24
N PHE A 30 -6.11 22.11 1.20
CA PHE A 30 -5.18 22.10 0.07
C PHE A 30 -5.62 23.05 -1.03
N ASN A 31 -4.65 23.65 -1.71
CA ASN A 31 -4.93 24.39 -2.93
C ASN A 31 -5.50 23.44 -3.98
N LYS A 32 -6.60 23.86 -4.60
CA LYS A 32 -7.16 23.14 -5.74
C LYS A 32 -6.12 23.09 -6.86
N VAL A 33 -5.88 21.90 -7.37
CA VAL A 33 -5.04 21.67 -8.55
C VAL A 33 -5.93 21.34 -9.75
N ASP A 34 -5.60 21.88 -10.92
CA ASP A 34 -6.37 21.62 -12.13
C ASP A 34 -6.18 20.19 -12.65
N THR A 35 -5.03 19.59 -12.36
CA THR A 35 -4.72 18.21 -12.76
C THR A 35 -4.02 17.48 -11.62
N PRO A 36 -4.65 16.45 -11.02
CA PRO A 36 -4.01 15.63 -10.01
C PRO A 36 -2.96 14.71 -10.63
N ASN A 37 -1.91 14.39 -9.87
CA ASN A 37 -0.97 13.33 -10.23
C ASN A 37 -1.59 11.97 -9.90
N ILE A 38 -1.99 11.22 -10.92
CA ILE A 38 -2.62 9.90 -10.76
C ILE A 38 -1.65 8.81 -11.24
N TYR A 39 -1.48 7.79 -10.42
CA TYR A 39 -0.66 6.61 -10.70
C TYR A 39 -1.54 5.36 -10.68
N VAL A 40 -1.56 4.61 -11.79
CA VAL A 40 -2.39 3.43 -11.99
C VAL A 40 -1.52 2.26 -12.42
N GLY A 41 -1.72 1.13 -11.75
CA GLY A 41 -0.97 -0.09 -12.00
C GLY A 41 -1.59 -1.30 -11.33
N CYS A 42 -1.03 -2.47 -11.63
CA CYS A 42 -1.39 -3.75 -11.03
C CYS A 42 -0.46 -4.11 -9.86
N ALA A 43 -0.87 -5.13 -9.11
CA ALA A 43 -0.10 -5.79 -8.04
C ALA A 43 1.12 -6.58 -8.53
N LYS A 44 1.19 -6.90 -9.82
CA LYS A 44 2.21 -7.76 -10.44
C LYS A 44 2.34 -7.41 -11.92
N TRP A 45 3.49 -7.73 -12.51
CA TRP A 45 3.80 -7.48 -13.93
C TRP A 45 4.19 -8.73 -14.72
N ASN A 46 3.93 -9.93 -14.21
CA ASN A 46 4.33 -11.14 -14.92
C ASN A 46 3.22 -11.64 -15.85
N LYS A 47 3.59 -12.37 -16.90
CA LYS A 47 2.63 -12.94 -17.87
C LYS A 47 1.61 -13.92 -17.29
N ALA A 48 1.96 -14.63 -16.22
CA ALA A 48 1.08 -15.65 -15.65
C ALA A 48 -0.16 -15.00 -15.03
N ASP A 49 0.03 -13.84 -14.39
CA ASP A 49 -1.05 -13.04 -13.80
C ASP A 49 -1.74 -12.12 -14.82
N LEU A 50 -1.01 -11.56 -15.81
CA LEU A 50 -1.56 -10.68 -16.85
C LEU A 50 -1.66 -11.39 -18.21
N LYS A 51 -2.59 -12.34 -18.29
CA LYS A 51 -2.82 -13.13 -19.51
C LYS A 51 -3.32 -12.26 -20.67
N GLY A 52 -2.75 -12.44 -21.85
CA GLY A 52 -3.13 -11.70 -23.06
C GLY A 52 -2.60 -10.27 -23.14
N PHE A 53 -1.93 -9.78 -22.10
CA PHE A 53 -1.41 -8.40 -22.06
C PHE A 53 -0.09 -8.22 -22.82
N TYR A 54 0.76 -9.25 -22.85
CA TYR A 54 2.09 -9.17 -23.47
C TYR A 54 2.09 -9.72 -24.88
N PRO A 55 2.69 -8.99 -25.86
CA PRO A 55 2.94 -9.52 -27.19
C PRO A 55 3.73 -10.84 -27.17
N LYS A 56 3.53 -11.67 -28.19
CA LYS A 56 4.25 -12.95 -28.32
C LYS A 56 5.76 -12.67 -28.43
N GLY A 57 6.54 -13.36 -27.60
CA GLY A 57 8.00 -13.24 -27.59
C GLY A 57 8.57 -12.15 -26.69
N THR A 58 7.74 -11.39 -25.94
CA THR A 58 8.24 -10.40 -24.97
C THR A 58 9.20 -11.05 -23.97
N LYS A 59 10.47 -10.65 -23.96
CA LYS A 59 11.46 -11.13 -22.97
C LYS A 59 11.52 -10.22 -21.74
N ASP A 60 11.31 -8.92 -21.94
CA ASP A 60 11.30 -7.93 -20.88
C ASP A 60 9.87 -7.53 -20.50
N GLU A 61 9.30 -8.25 -19.53
CA GLU A 61 7.94 -8.00 -19.05
C GLU A 61 7.81 -6.67 -18.30
N LEU A 62 8.79 -6.30 -17.47
CA LEU A 62 8.75 -5.06 -16.68
C LEU A 62 8.94 -3.83 -17.58
N GLY A 63 9.92 -3.88 -18.49
CA GLY A 63 10.15 -2.80 -19.45
C GLY A 63 8.93 -2.57 -20.34
N TYR A 64 8.29 -3.65 -20.83
CA TYR A 64 7.04 -3.54 -21.57
C TYR A 64 5.90 -2.98 -20.70
N TYR A 65 5.69 -3.53 -19.50
CA TYR A 65 4.64 -3.10 -18.57
C TYR A 65 4.74 -1.59 -18.28
N SER A 66 5.94 -1.07 -18.04
CA SER A 66 6.18 0.36 -17.74
C SER A 66 5.91 1.32 -18.91
N LYS A 67 5.63 0.81 -20.11
CA LYS A 67 5.17 1.61 -21.24
C LYS A 67 3.65 1.71 -21.31
N GLN A 68 2.94 0.83 -20.60
CA GLN A 68 1.48 0.76 -20.60
C GLN A 68 0.87 1.34 -19.32
N PHE A 69 1.54 1.12 -18.18
CA PHE A 69 1.18 1.66 -16.88
C PHE A 69 2.26 2.60 -16.37
N ASN A 70 1.86 3.59 -15.55
CA ASN A 70 2.78 4.54 -14.94
C ASN A 70 3.16 4.17 -13.50
N SER A 71 2.60 3.09 -12.95
CA SER A 71 3.05 2.56 -11.66
C SER A 71 2.87 1.07 -11.48
N ILE A 72 3.40 0.56 -10.37
CA ILE A 72 3.19 -0.79 -9.91
C ILE A 72 3.12 -0.86 -8.39
N GLU A 73 2.14 -1.61 -7.88
CA GLU A 73 2.18 -2.11 -6.51
C GLU A 73 3.17 -3.27 -6.48
N LEU A 74 4.36 -3.03 -5.92
CA LEU A 74 5.47 -3.97 -5.98
C LEU A 74 5.33 -5.02 -4.88
N ASN A 75 4.46 -6.02 -5.11
CA ASN A 75 4.25 -7.12 -4.15
C ASN A 75 5.42 -8.11 -4.05
N ALA A 76 6.36 -8.09 -4.99
CA ALA A 76 7.53 -8.99 -4.92
C ALA A 76 8.27 -8.83 -3.57
N THR A 77 8.38 -7.60 -3.08
CA THR A 77 9.10 -7.27 -1.83
C THR A 77 8.39 -7.77 -0.57
N PHE A 78 7.09 -8.08 -0.67
CA PHE A 78 6.33 -8.71 0.41
C PHE A 78 6.86 -10.11 0.75
N TYR A 79 7.20 -10.89 -0.28
CA TYR A 79 7.61 -12.29 -0.11
C TYR A 79 9.11 -12.47 0.02
N ARG A 80 9.90 -11.52 -0.49
CA ARG A 80 11.36 -11.64 -0.55
C ARG A 80 12.04 -10.30 -0.31
N GLN A 81 13.15 -10.34 0.40
CA GLN A 81 14.09 -9.22 0.46
C GLN A 81 14.96 -9.17 -0.80
N TYR A 82 15.14 -7.98 -1.35
CA TYR A 82 15.93 -7.74 -2.55
C TYR A 82 17.08 -6.79 -2.22
N SER A 83 18.22 -6.99 -2.89
CA SER A 83 19.38 -6.11 -2.76
C SER A 83 19.15 -4.77 -3.46
N ALA A 84 19.93 -3.76 -3.07
CA ALA A 84 20.05 -2.49 -3.76
C ALA A 84 20.23 -2.65 -5.28
N GLU A 85 21.14 -3.52 -5.72
CA GLU A 85 21.39 -3.81 -7.14
C GLU A 85 20.11 -4.24 -7.89
N GLN A 86 19.21 -4.97 -7.23
CA GLN A 86 17.95 -5.38 -7.85
C GLN A 86 16.98 -4.21 -7.99
N PHE A 87 16.92 -3.31 -6.99
CA PHE A 87 16.13 -2.08 -7.08
C PHE A 87 16.67 -1.14 -8.16
N GLU A 88 18.00 -0.99 -8.27
CA GLU A 88 18.64 -0.23 -9.35
C GLU A 88 18.29 -0.81 -10.73
N LYS A 89 18.36 -2.14 -10.88
CA LYS A 89 17.94 -2.81 -12.12
C LYS A 89 16.47 -2.52 -12.47
N TRP A 90 15.57 -2.49 -11.49
CA TRP A 90 14.17 -2.13 -11.73
C TRP A 90 14.00 -0.65 -12.07
N GLN A 91 14.73 0.24 -11.39
CA GLN A 91 14.76 1.67 -11.67
C GLN A 91 15.19 1.91 -13.12
N LEU A 92 16.31 1.34 -13.56
CA LEU A 92 16.87 1.56 -14.90
C LEU A 92 15.99 1.00 -16.03
N LYS A 93 15.24 -0.06 -15.75
CA LYS A 93 14.47 -0.80 -16.76
C LYS A 93 13.13 -0.17 -17.11
N THR A 94 12.60 0.70 -16.26
CA THR A 94 11.26 1.28 -16.42
C THR A 94 11.27 2.66 -17.09
N SER A 95 10.16 3.07 -17.69
CA SER A 95 10.00 4.39 -18.30
C SER A 95 10.24 5.55 -17.32
N LYS A 96 10.60 6.72 -17.84
CA LYS A 96 10.66 7.97 -17.07
C LYS A 96 9.28 8.27 -16.47
N GLY A 97 9.24 8.69 -15.21
CA GLY A 97 7.99 8.99 -14.50
C GLY A 97 7.25 7.77 -13.94
N PHE A 98 7.74 6.56 -14.20
CA PHE A 98 7.18 5.34 -13.60
C PHE A 98 7.41 5.32 -12.08
N LYS A 99 6.40 4.88 -11.31
CA LYS A 99 6.48 4.79 -9.84
C LYS A 99 6.32 3.35 -9.33
N PHE A 100 7.22 2.94 -8.46
CA PHE A 100 7.09 1.72 -7.68
C PHE A 100 6.49 2.04 -6.32
N PHE A 101 5.54 1.23 -5.87
CA PHE A 101 4.98 1.29 -4.52
C PHE A 101 5.38 -0.02 -3.80
N PRO A 102 6.53 -0.07 -3.12
CA PRO A 102 7.02 -1.28 -2.46
C PRO A 102 6.16 -1.66 -1.26
N LYS A 103 5.79 -2.93 -1.18
CA LYS A 103 5.14 -3.49 0.00
C LYS A 103 6.18 -3.96 1.01
N LEU A 104 6.02 -3.56 2.28
CA LEU A 104 6.88 -4.07 3.34
C LEU A 104 6.79 -5.59 3.45
N ASN A 105 7.91 -6.21 3.79
CA ASN A 105 8.04 -7.66 3.84
C ASN A 105 7.06 -8.30 4.85
N GLN A 106 6.57 -9.50 4.55
CA GLN A 106 5.69 -10.27 5.42
C GLN A 106 6.31 -10.58 6.79
N ASP A 107 7.64 -10.63 6.89
CA ASP A 107 8.34 -10.80 8.16
C ASP A 107 8.02 -9.65 9.12
N ILE A 108 7.85 -8.43 8.61
CA ILE A 108 7.52 -7.23 9.40
C ILE A 108 6.03 -7.27 9.81
N SER A 109 5.15 -7.47 8.84
CA SER A 109 3.69 -7.27 9.00
C SER A 109 2.92 -8.50 9.49
N HIS A 110 3.32 -9.71 9.07
CA HIS A 110 2.56 -10.94 9.31
C HIS A 110 3.20 -11.82 10.39
N PHE A 111 4.52 -12.02 10.33
CA PHE A 111 5.20 -12.90 11.29
C PHE A 111 5.57 -12.18 12.59
N LYS A 112 6.36 -11.09 12.52
CA LYS A 112 6.74 -10.32 13.72
C LYS A 112 5.64 -9.39 14.22
N ARG A 113 4.64 -9.08 13.39
CA ARG A 113 3.52 -8.19 13.73
C ARG A 113 3.99 -6.88 14.38
N LEU A 114 4.98 -6.25 13.76
CA LEU A 114 5.61 -4.99 14.18
C LEU A 114 6.53 -5.07 15.43
N GLN A 115 6.75 -6.25 16.00
CA GLN A 115 7.63 -6.41 17.17
C GLN A 115 9.09 -6.64 16.76
N GLY A 116 10.02 -5.80 17.24
CA GLY A 116 11.45 -5.97 16.95
C GLY A 116 11.79 -5.95 15.45
N VAL A 117 11.13 -5.06 14.70
CA VAL A 117 11.23 -5.00 13.23
C VAL A 117 12.19 -3.93 12.73
N GLN A 118 12.76 -3.09 13.61
CA GLN A 118 13.52 -1.89 13.20
C GLN A 118 14.67 -2.21 12.24
N ASP A 119 15.48 -3.24 12.53
CA ASP A 119 16.59 -3.62 11.64
C ASP A 119 16.09 -4.12 10.27
N SER A 120 14.97 -4.84 10.25
CA SER A 120 14.35 -5.33 9.01
C SER A 120 13.75 -4.18 8.20
N VAL A 121 13.20 -3.16 8.87
CA VAL A 121 12.72 -1.92 8.24
C VAL A 121 13.90 -1.14 7.67
N ASN A 122 14.94 -0.88 8.46
CA ASN A 122 16.13 -0.14 8.02
C ASN A 122 16.76 -0.79 6.79
N LEU A 123 16.99 -2.11 6.84
CA LEU A 123 17.53 -2.86 5.69
C LEU A 123 16.62 -2.76 4.46
N PHE A 124 15.30 -2.82 4.63
CA PHE A 124 14.35 -2.65 3.53
C PHE A 124 14.48 -1.26 2.90
N LEU A 125 14.52 -0.22 3.73
CA LEU A 125 14.60 1.17 3.29
C LEU A 125 15.92 1.45 2.58
N ASP A 126 17.05 1.03 3.15
CA ASP A 126 18.40 1.17 2.56
C ASP A 126 18.48 0.56 1.16
N ASN A 127 17.76 -0.54 0.92
CA ASN A 127 17.68 -1.14 -0.41
C ASN A 127 16.68 -0.41 -1.32
N ALA A 128 15.47 -0.10 -0.82
CA ALA A 128 14.40 0.48 -1.62
C ALA A 128 14.68 1.91 -2.11
N VAL A 129 15.49 2.69 -1.39
CA VAL A 129 15.88 4.06 -1.80
C VAL A 129 16.62 4.11 -3.14
N HIS A 130 17.18 2.99 -3.61
CA HIS A 130 17.81 2.88 -4.93
C HIS A 130 16.82 2.94 -6.10
N LEU A 131 15.51 2.96 -5.83
CA LEU A 131 14.50 3.37 -6.80
C LEU A 131 14.51 4.87 -7.08
N GLN A 132 15.19 5.67 -6.26
CA GLN A 132 15.40 7.11 -6.43
C GLN A 132 14.09 7.86 -6.71
N GLU A 133 14.04 8.65 -7.78
CA GLU A 133 12.87 9.41 -8.19
C GLU A 133 11.68 8.52 -8.60
N LYS A 134 11.88 7.21 -8.77
CA LYS A 134 10.81 6.24 -9.05
C LYS A 134 10.27 5.58 -7.79
N LEU A 135 10.83 5.86 -6.60
CA LEU A 135 10.23 5.47 -5.34
C LEU A 135 8.92 6.25 -5.15
N GLY A 136 7.82 5.51 -5.09
CA GLY A 136 6.51 5.96 -4.63
C GLY A 136 6.36 5.76 -3.13
N THR A 137 5.12 5.79 -2.65
CA THR A 137 4.82 5.56 -1.24
C THR A 137 5.05 4.07 -0.91
N ILE A 138 5.88 3.79 0.10
CA ILE A 138 6.00 2.44 0.66
C ILE A 138 4.73 2.14 1.43
N PHE A 139 4.27 0.89 1.42
CA PHE A 139 3.09 0.54 2.18
C PHE A 139 3.22 -0.71 3.05
N LEU A 140 2.54 -0.65 4.19
CA LEU A 140 2.40 -1.71 5.18
C LEU A 140 0.98 -2.25 5.10
N GLN A 141 0.84 -3.54 4.81
CA GLN A 141 -0.46 -4.20 4.85
C GLN A 141 -0.45 -5.24 5.97
N MET A 142 -1.29 -5.06 6.96
CA MET A 142 -1.36 -5.95 8.11
C MET A 142 -2.13 -7.24 7.80
N HIS A 143 -1.83 -8.29 8.56
CA HIS A 143 -2.59 -9.54 8.52
C HIS A 143 -4.00 -9.34 9.11
N GLU A 144 -5.00 -10.12 8.67
CA GLU A 144 -6.39 -10.02 9.14
C GLU A 144 -6.56 -10.28 10.65
N GLY A 145 -5.66 -11.07 11.23
CA GLY A 145 -5.62 -11.34 12.68
C GLY A 145 -4.94 -10.26 13.52
N PHE A 146 -4.48 -9.16 12.93
CA PHE A 146 -3.96 -7.99 13.65
C PHE A 146 -5.13 -7.05 13.94
N ASN A 147 -5.67 -7.12 15.15
CA ASN A 147 -6.86 -6.37 15.57
C ASN A 147 -6.49 -5.15 16.45
N SER A 148 -7.49 -4.39 16.87
CA SER A 148 -7.30 -3.15 17.62
C SER A 148 -6.65 -3.33 19.00
N SER A 149 -6.60 -4.54 19.56
CA SER A 149 -5.80 -4.82 20.77
C SER A 149 -4.30 -4.67 20.53
N ASN A 150 -3.85 -4.55 19.29
CA ASN A 150 -2.46 -4.31 18.91
C ASN A 150 -2.14 -2.83 18.65
N PHE A 151 -3.00 -1.90 19.09
CA PHE A 151 -2.84 -0.46 18.88
C PHE A 151 -1.44 0.04 19.29
N ASP A 152 -0.96 -0.32 20.49
CA ASP A 152 0.36 0.13 20.97
C ASP A 152 1.51 -0.30 20.05
N SER A 153 1.42 -1.52 19.48
CA SER A 153 2.43 -2.00 18.52
C SER A 153 2.41 -1.19 17.22
N LEU A 154 1.21 -0.83 16.75
CA LEU A 154 1.04 0.04 15.59
C LEU A 154 1.55 1.46 15.86
N GLN A 155 1.20 2.03 17.02
CA GLN A 155 1.62 3.36 17.43
C GLN A 155 3.15 3.45 17.52
N ASN A 156 3.80 2.49 18.18
CA ASN A 156 5.26 2.45 18.28
C ASN A 156 5.92 2.40 16.89
N PHE A 157 5.38 1.59 15.98
CA PHE A 157 5.88 1.50 14.61
C PHE A 157 5.70 2.81 13.83
N VAL A 158 4.53 3.46 13.97
CA VAL A 158 4.22 4.75 13.32
C VAL A 158 5.15 5.87 13.81
N ILE A 159 5.41 5.91 15.12
CA ILE A 159 6.28 6.90 15.74
C ILE A 159 7.74 6.66 15.33
N SER A 160 8.19 5.40 15.27
CA SER A 160 9.57 5.06 14.88
C SER A 160 9.84 5.15 13.38
N TRP A 161 8.81 5.30 12.55
CA TRP A 161 8.96 5.40 11.11
C TRP A 161 9.67 6.70 10.68
N PRO A 162 10.70 6.64 9.81
CA PRO A 162 11.44 7.82 9.36
C PRO A 162 10.53 8.78 8.57
N LYS A 163 10.47 10.05 9.01
CA LYS A 163 9.50 11.04 8.52
C LYS A 163 9.77 11.49 7.08
N GLU A 164 10.98 11.29 6.59
CA GLU A 164 11.40 11.62 5.23
C GLU A 164 10.86 10.63 4.19
N ILE A 165 10.41 9.45 4.63
CA ILE A 165 9.96 8.37 3.75
C ILE A 165 8.45 8.22 3.88
N LYS A 166 7.73 8.39 2.76
CA LYS A 166 6.28 8.24 2.74
C LYS A 166 5.85 6.81 3.04
N LEU A 167 4.90 6.68 3.95
CA LEU A 167 4.27 5.42 4.33
C LEU A 167 2.76 5.48 4.14
N ALA A 168 2.19 4.38 3.68
CA ALA A 168 0.76 4.09 3.74
C ALA A 168 0.50 2.82 4.56
N ILE A 169 -0.58 2.76 5.32
CA ILE A 169 -0.93 1.61 6.17
C ILE A 169 -2.32 1.10 5.80
N GLU A 170 -2.44 -0.22 5.69
CA GLU A 170 -3.69 -0.94 5.51
C GLU A 170 -3.90 -1.91 6.69
N VAL A 171 -4.84 -1.61 7.58
CA VAL A 171 -5.32 -2.56 8.60
C VAL A 171 -6.51 -3.34 8.06
N ARG A 172 -6.58 -4.64 8.39
CA ARG A 172 -7.57 -5.54 7.78
C ARG A 172 -8.61 -6.08 8.74
N ASN A 173 -8.42 -5.99 10.04
CA ASN A 173 -9.40 -6.53 10.97
C ASN A 173 -10.61 -5.59 11.10
N GLU A 174 -11.83 -6.13 11.15
CA GLU A 174 -13.07 -5.34 11.28
C GLU A 174 -13.12 -4.50 12.57
N ASN A 175 -12.42 -4.91 13.63
CA ASN A 175 -12.40 -4.19 14.91
C ASN A 175 -11.73 -2.81 14.82
N TRP A 176 -10.94 -2.54 13.77
CA TRP A 176 -10.39 -1.21 13.50
C TRP A 176 -11.46 -0.20 13.04
N PHE A 177 -12.55 -0.69 12.46
CA PHE A 177 -13.54 0.12 11.76
C PHE A 177 -14.90 0.14 12.45
N ASN A 178 -15.30 -0.99 13.05
CA ASN A 178 -16.61 -1.12 13.72
C ASN A 178 -16.69 -0.36 15.06
N ASN A 179 -15.56 0.05 15.63
CA ASN A 179 -15.51 0.85 16.86
C ASN A 179 -15.05 2.27 16.53
N LEU A 180 -15.96 3.25 16.65
CA LEU A 180 -15.70 4.64 16.29
C LEU A 180 -14.57 5.28 17.12
N THR A 181 -14.38 4.90 18.38
CA THR A 181 -13.27 5.39 19.21
C THR A 181 -11.95 4.90 18.66
N VAL A 182 -11.83 3.59 18.43
CA VAL A 182 -10.63 2.97 17.84
C VAL A 182 -10.32 3.56 16.47
N PHE A 183 -11.36 3.73 15.63
CA PHE A 183 -11.20 4.29 14.30
C PHE A 183 -10.69 5.74 14.33
N ASN A 184 -11.23 6.56 15.24
CA ASN A 184 -10.78 7.94 15.43
C ASN A 184 -9.34 8.03 15.94
N GLU A 185 -8.97 7.19 16.92
CA GLU A 185 -7.59 7.13 17.43
C GLU A 185 -6.61 6.67 16.35
N TYR A 186 -6.99 5.65 15.57
CA TYR A 186 -6.20 5.15 14.45
C TYR A 186 -5.97 6.23 13.39
N THR A 187 -7.04 6.88 12.93
CA THR A 187 -6.94 7.93 11.90
C THR A 187 -6.17 9.15 12.40
N GLN A 188 -6.37 9.57 13.66
CA GLN A 188 -5.60 10.65 14.27
C GLN A 188 -4.10 10.32 14.35
N LEU A 189 -3.75 9.10 14.76
CA LEU A 189 -2.36 8.63 14.78
C LEU A 189 -1.71 8.74 13.39
N LEU A 190 -2.43 8.36 12.33
CA LEU A 190 -1.92 8.47 10.96
C LEU A 190 -1.78 9.94 10.52
N GLU A 191 -2.77 10.77 10.80
CA GLU A 191 -2.77 12.21 10.48
C GLU A 191 -1.59 12.94 11.14
N GLU A 192 -1.39 12.75 12.45
CA GLU A 192 -0.30 13.38 13.21
C GLU A 192 1.10 12.99 12.73
N ASN A 193 1.21 11.82 12.08
CA ASN A 193 2.48 11.28 11.61
C ASN A 193 2.66 11.37 10.09
N ASN A 194 1.73 12.03 9.38
CA ASN A 194 1.71 12.17 7.93
C ASN A 194 1.77 10.82 7.18
N ILE A 195 1.02 9.84 7.70
CA ILE A 195 0.89 8.50 7.12
C ILE A 195 -0.44 8.40 6.41
N THR A 196 -0.44 7.78 5.23
CA THR A 196 -1.66 7.60 4.42
C THR A 196 -2.45 6.38 4.90
N ASN A 197 -3.75 6.54 5.16
CA ASN A 197 -4.67 5.40 5.28
C ASN A 197 -4.92 4.79 3.89
N ILE A 198 -4.81 3.48 3.74
CA ILE A 198 -5.15 2.80 2.49
C ILE A 198 -6.65 2.48 2.47
N ILE A 199 -7.33 3.04 1.48
CA ILE A 199 -8.71 2.71 1.14
C ILE A 199 -8.71 1.39 0.37
N VAL A 200 -9.51 0.43 0.81
CA VAL A 200 -9.65 -0.89 0.15
C VAL A 200 -11.09 -1.10 -0.26
N ASP A 201 -11.29 -1.47 -1.52
CA ASP A 201 -12.59 -1.86 -2.05
C ASP A 201 -12.63 -3.36 -2.31
N THR A 202 -13.48 -4.06 -1.57
CA THR A 202 -13.75 -5.48 -1.79
C THR A 202 -15.15 -5.84 -1.29
N ALA A 203 -15.84 -6.72 -2.03
CA ALA A 203 -17.25 -7.04 -1.83
C ALA A 203 -17.63 -7.44 -0.39
N GLY A 204 -16.71 -8.06 0.36
CA GLY A 204 -16.97 -8.48 1.74
C GLY A 204 -16.57 -7.46 2.81
N ARG A 205 -15.89 -6.35 2.46
CA ARG A 205 -15.27 -5.42 3.43
C ARG A 205 -15.41 -3.95 3.03
N HIS A 206 -16.66 -3.52 2.83
CA HIS A 206 -17.01 -2.13 2.55
C HIS A 206 -16.76 -1.19 3.73
N ASP A 207 -16.59 -1.74 4.92
CA ASP A 207 -16.16 -1.01 6.11
C ASP A 207 -14.81 -0.32 5.91
N MET A 208 -14.00 -0.70 4.91
CA MET A 208 -12.67 -0.14 4.60
C MET A 208 -12.67 1.02 3.58
N LEU A 209 -13.85 1.46 3.13
CA LEU A 209 -14.04 2.52 2.11
C LEU A 209 -14.19 3.93 2.71
N HIS A 210 -13.34 4.32 3.66
CA HIS A 210 -13.45 5.61 4.38
C HIS A 210 -12.17 6.44 4.41
#